data_AF-A0ABD0REC7-F1
#
_entry.id   AF-A0ABD0REC7-F1
#
_cell.length_a   1.000
_cell.length_b   1.000
_cell.length_c   1.000
_cell.angle_alpha   90.00
_cell.angle_beta   90.00
_cell.angle_gamma   90.00
#
_symmetry.space_group_name_H-M   'P 1'
#
loop_
_entity.id
_entity.type
_entity.pdbx_description
1 polymer ?
#
loop_
_entity_poly.entity_id
_entity_poly.type
_entity_poly.pdbx_seq_one_letter_code
_entity_poly.pdbx_strand_id
1 'polypeptide(L)' 'CDIDGEGVTSWQYSWYKDGSLNVSRKLQEHIFSKYSCYGAERGGSRSSNISDAVTLTIS' A
#
# COMPACT_ATOMS: atom_id res chain seq x y z
N CYS A 1 5.24 4.58 3.15
CA CYS A 1 4.53 5.65 2.43
C CYS A 1 4.88 6.97 3.05
N ASP A 2 4.90 8.00 2.23
CA ASP A 2 5.15 9.37 2.66
C ASP A 2 3.83 10.13 2.69
N ILE A 3 3.59 10.89 3.76
CA ILE A 3 2.32 11.58 4.00
C ILE A 3 2.64 12.99 4.49
N ASP A 4 2.38 13.97 3.63
CA ASP A 4 2.51 15.39 3.97
C ASP A 4 1.32 15.83 4.82
N GLY A 5 1.47 15.74 6.14
CA GLY A 5 0.45 16.07 7.12
C GLY A 5 0.90 17.16 8.08
N GLU A 6 0.62 18.43 7.76
CA GLU A 6 0.98 19.54 8.65
C GLU A 6 0.29 19.41 10.02
N GLY A 7 1.10 19.52 11.08
CA GLY A 7 0.65 19.45 12.47
C GLY A 7 0.39 18.05 13.00
N VAL A 8 0.62 16.98 12.21
CA VAL A 8 0.55 15.60 12.68
C VAL A 8 1.95 15.09 12.99
N THR A 9 2.22 14.80 14.26
CA THR A 9 3.54 14.32 14.72
C THR A 9 3.71 12.81 14.60
N SER A 10 2.61 12.06 14.46
CA SER A 10 2.64 10.60 14.39
C SER A 10 1.51 10.02 13.54
N TRP A 11 1.91 9.25 12.54
CA TRP A 11 1.03 8.50 11.65
C TRP A 11 1.11 7.00 11.94
N GLN A 12 -0.04 6.33 11.84
CA GLN A 12 -0.13 4.88 11.70
C GLN A 12 -0.33 4.54 10.23
N TYR A 13 0.53 3.67 9.70
CA TYR A 13 0.52 3.29 8.29
C TYR A 13 -0.13 1.92 8.10
N SER A 14 -1.03 1.83 7.13
CA SER A 14 -1.68 0.59 6.71
C SER A 14 -1.46 0.38 5.21
N TRP A 15 -1.37 -0.88 4.81
CA TRP A 15 -1.13 -1.27 3.43
C TRP A 15 -2.24 -2.21 2.95
N TYR A 16 -2.78 -1.91 1.79
CA TYR A 16 -3.77 -2.72 1.09
C TYR A 16 -3.08 -3.43 -0.06
N LYS A 17 -3.27 -4.74 -0.14
CA LYS A 17 -2.83 -5.54 -1.27
C LYS A 17 -4.03 -5.78 -2.19
N ASP A 18 -3.94 -5.29 -3.42
CA ASP A 18 -4.93 -5.52 -4.47
C ASP A 18 -4.40 -6.55 -5.48
N GLY A 19 -5.24 -7.54 -5.82
CA GLY A 19 -5.00 -8.46 -6.92
C GLY A 19 -4.73 -9.93 -6.58
N SER A 20 -5.52 -10.77 -7.28
CA SER A 20 -5.52 -12.23 -7.38
C SER A 20 -4.13 -12.86 -7.65
N LEU A 21 -3.85 -13.97 -6.97
CA LEU A 21 -2.82 -14.95 -7.32
C LEU A 21 -3.15 -15.61 -8.66
N ASN A 22 -2.96 -14.93 -9.78
CA ASN A 22 -2.94 -15.58 -11.10
C ASN A 22 -1.60 -16.31 -11.28
N VAL A 23 -1.43 -17.39 -10.52
CA VAL A 23 -0.33 -18.34 -10.69
C VAL A 23 -0.71 -19.29 -11.81
N SER A 24 -0.44 -18.89 -13.07
CA SER A 24 -0.43 -19.85 -14.16
C SER A 24 0.82 -20.72 -14.04
N ARG A 25 0.66 -21.99 -13.62
CA ARG A 25 1.71 -23.02 -13.47
C ARG A 25 2.63 -23.25 -14.69
N LYS A 26 2.42 -22.55 -15.81
CA LYS A 26 3.11 -22.74 -17.09
C LYS A 26 4.11 -21.65 -17.44
N LEU A 27 4.13 -20.53 -16.71
CA LEU A 27 5.11 -19.46 -16.87
C LEU A 27 5.69 -19.16 -15.49
N GLN A 28 6.92 -19.60 -15.28
CA GLN A 28 7.75 -19.10 -14.21
C GLN A 28 7.81 -17.56 -14.32
N GLU A 29 7.52 -16.88 -13.19
CA GLU A 29 8.42 -15.88 -12.57
C GLU A 29 7.90 -14.49 -12.23
N HIS A 30 6.71 -14.03 -12.59
CA HIS A 30 6.28 -12.69 -12.12
C HIS A 30 4.96 -12.71 -11.35
N ILE A 31 5.08 -12.81 -10.02
CA ILE A 31 3.99 -12.48 -9.09
C ILE A 31 3.84 -10.96 -9.11
N PHE A 32 2.85 -10.46 -9.83
CA PHE A 32 2.48 -9.04 -9.77
C PHE A 32 1.47 -8.84 -8.64
N SER A 33 1.87 -8.12 -7.60
CA SER A 33 0.97 -7.71 -6.51
C SER A 33 0.90 -6.19 -6.49
N LYS A 34 -0.31 -5.63 -6.48
CA LYS A 34 -0.49 -4.19 -6.35
C LYS A 34 -0.64 -3.83 -4.88
N TYR A 35 0.05 -2.79 -4.44
CA TYR A 35 -0.01 -2.30 -3.07
C TYR A 35 -0.38 -0.83 -3.06
N SER A 36 -1.39 -0.48 -2.29
CA SER A 36 -1.74 0.90 -1.96
C SER A 36 -1.55 1.10 -0.46
N CYS A 37 -1.33 2.33 -0.04
CA CYS A 37 -1.20 2.64 1.38
C CYS A 37 -2.09 3.78 1.81
N TYR A 38 -2.24 3.87 3.12
CA TYR A 38 -3.09 4.84 3.79
C TYR A 38 -2.49 5.11 5.18
N GLY A 39 -2.66 6.34 5.67
CA GLY A 39 -2.28 6.74 7.02
C GLY A 39 -3.46 7.24 7.84
N ALA A 40 -3.45 6.92 9.12
CA ALA A 40 -4.32 7.51 10.12
C ALA A 40 -3.50 8.15 11.25
N GLU A 41 -3.90 9.32 11.71
CA GLU A 41 -3.26 9.98 12.84
C GLU A 41 -3.38 9.13 14.11
N ARG A 42 -2.26 8.97 14.84
CA ARG A 42 -2.29 8.19 16.09
C ARG A 42 -3.00 8.99 17.18
N GLY A 43 -4.15 8.50 17.63
CA GLY A 43 -4.91 9.10 18.74
C GLY A 43 -5.71 10.35 18.35
N GLY A 44 -5.78 10.65 17.05
CA GLY A 44 -6.58 11.75 16.49
C GLY A 44 -7.66 11.26 15.53
N SER A 45 -8.23 12.20 14.79
CA SER A 45 -9.32 11.95 13.83
C SER A 45 -8.92 12.16 12.37
N ARG A 46 -7.69 12.60 12.12
CA ARG A 46 -7.21 12.84 10.75
C ARG A 46 -6.80 11.54 10.06
N SER A 47 -7.09 11.49 8.77
CA SER A 47 -6.68 10.40 7.88
C SER A 47 -6.17 10.97 6.57
N SER A 48 -5.27 10.23 5.92
CA SER A 48 -4.77 10.56 4.58
C SER A 48 -5.71 10.03 3.50
N ASN A 49 -5.51 10.47 2.26
CA ASN A 49 -6.04 9.76 1.11
C ASN A 49 -5.30 8.42 0.91
N ILE A 50 -5.94 7.50 0.19
CA ILE A 50 -5.29 6.27 -0.28
C ILE A 50 -4.31 6.64 -1.41
N SER A 51 -3.10 6.08 -1.37
CA SER A 51 -2.10 6.31 -2.41
C SER A 51 -2.43 5.59 -3.72
N ASP A 52 -1.78 6.05 -4.79
CA ASP A 52 -1.67 5.25 -6.01
C ASP A 52 -1.06 3.87 -5.71
N ALA A 53 -1.48 2.88 -6.48
CA ALA A 53 -1.04 1.51 -6.30
C ALA A 53 0.33 1.26 -6.96
N VAL A 54 1.27 0.70 -6.21
CA VAL A 54 2.57 0.26 -6.73
C VAL A 54 2.54 -1.22 -7.07
N THR A 55 3.19 -1.61 -8.17
CA THR A 55 3.26 -3.03 -8.58
C THR A 55 4.58 -3.63 -8.10
N LEU A 56 4.49 -4.63 -7.23
CA LEU A 56 5.63 -5.44 -6.81
C LEU A 56 5.81 -6.60 -7.79
N THR A 57 7.02 -6.75 -8.31
CA THR A 57 7.44 -7.86 -9.17
C THR A 57 8.60 -8.56 -8.48
N ILE A 58 8.53 -9.88 -8.32
CA ILE A 58 9.62 -10.70 -7.77
C ILE A 58 10.40 -11.27 -8.95
N SER A 59 11.70 -11.00 -9.05
CA SER A 59 12.61 -11.47 -10.12
C SER A 59 13.75 -12.30 -9.56
#